data_AF-A0A939H3B6-F1
#
_entry.id   AF-A0A939H3B6-F1
#
_cell.length_a   1.000
_cell.length_b   1.000
_cell.length_c   1.000
_cell.angle_alpha   90.00
_cell.angle_beta   90.00
_cell.angle_gamma   90.00
#
_symmetry.space_group_name_H-M   'P 1'
#
loop_
_entity.id
_entity.type
_entity.pdbx_description
1 polymer ?
#
loop_
_entity_poly.entity_id
_entity_poly.type
_entity_poly.pdbx_seq_one_letter_code
_entity_poly.pdbx_strand_id
1 'polypeptide(L)'
;MNIAAQMQSPIEALRDNVSTPFEEARAMPPAVYTSDAFHDAELESVFKKSWFCVGRASALAKIGDYVTCELAGQPIIVLRDK
;
A
#
# COMPACT_ATOMS: atom_id res chain seq x y z
N MET A 1 -27.04 26.21 -5.75
CA MET A 1 -25.80 26.68 -6.41
C MET A 1 -24.85 25.50 -6.41
N ASN A 2 -24.69 24.90 -7.59
CA ASN A 2 -24.05 23.62 -7.81
C ASN A 2 -22.53 23.81 -7.81
N ILE A 3 -21.86 23.50 -6.70
CA ILE A 3 -20.41 23.28 -6.70
C ILE A 3 -20.24 21.77 -6.64
N ALA A 4 -20.42 21.11 -7.78
CA ALA A 4 -19.69 19.89 -8.04
C ALA A 4 -18.22 20.32 -8.07
N ALA A 5 -17.58 20.34 -6.90
CA ALA A 5 -16.13 20.36 -6.83
C ALA A 5 -15.70 19.18 -7.68
N GLN A 6 -15.08 19.46 -8.83
CA GLN A 6 -14.44 18.42 -9.62
C GLN A 6 -13.59 17.64 -8.62
N MET A 7 -13.97 16.39 -8.36
CA MET A 7 -13.23 15.54 -7.44
C MET A 7 -11.89 15.28 -8.10
N GLN A 8 -10.90 16.11 -7.77
CA GLN A 8 -9.53 15.94 -8.22
C GLN A 8 -9.08 14.54 -7.82
N SER A 9 -8.33 13.87 -8.70
CA SER A 9 -7.88 12.50 -8.45
C SER A 9 -7.14 12.45 -7.11
N PRO A 10 -7.35 11.44 -6.24
CA PRO A 10 -6.62 11.34 -4.97
C PRO A 10 -5.10 11.34 -5.16
N ILE A 11 -4.61 10.82 -6.30
CA ILE A 11 -3.20 10.85 -6.68
C ILE A 11 -2.71 12.28 -6.95
N GLU A 12 -3.50 13.08 -7.66
CA GLU A 12 -3.16 14.47 -7.98
C GLU A 12 -3.19 15.34 -6.71
N ALA A 13 -4.24 15.20 -5.91
CA ALA A 13 -4.33 15.91 -4.63
C ALA A 13 -3.18 15.53 -3.68
N LEU A 14 -2.78 14.26 -3.65
CA LEU A 14 -1.60 13.82 -2.90
C LEU A 14 -0.33 14.44 -3.46
N ARG A 15 -0.15 14.43 -4.80
CA ARG A 15 1.02 15.02 -5.46
C ARG A 15 1.17 16.50 -5.15
N ASP A 16 0.08 17.25 -5.21
CA ASP A 16 0.07 18.69 -4.92
C ASP A 16 0.50 18.94 -3.47
N ASN A 17 -0.05 18.18 -2.52
CA ASN A 17 0.28 18.29 -1.10
C ASN A 17 1.74 17.93 -0.78
N VAL A 18 2.32 16.91 -1.43
CA VAL A 18 3.72 16.51 -1.17
C VAL A 18 4.75 17.33 -1.96
N SER A 19 4.29 18.18 -2.89
CA SER A 19 5.17 19.05 -3.68
C SER A 19 5.45 20.40 -3.00
N THR A 20 4.76 20.72 -1.90
CA THR A 20 5.00 21.92 -1.09
C THR A 20 6.10 21.68 -0.04
N PRO A 21 6.74 22.75 0.50
CA PRO A 21 7.67 22.62 1.62
C PRO A 21 7.06 21.88 2.82
N PHE A 22 7.89 21.20 3.61
CA PHE A 22 7.44 20.38 4.75
C PHE A 22 6.54 21.16 5.73
N GLU A 23 6.85 22.43 6.00
CA GLU A 23 6.08 23.30 6.90
C GLU A 23 4.68 23.66 6.37
N GLU A 24 4.50 23.59 5.06
CA GLU A 24 3.25 23.90 4.36
C GLU A 24 2.45 22.65 4.01
N ALA A 25 3.14 21.50 3.87
CA ALA A 25 2.51 20.22 3.66
C ALA A 25 1.54 19.88 4.80
N ARG A 26 0.46 19.18 4.45
CA ARG A 26 -0.54 18.70 5.40
C ARG A 26 -0.62 17.18 5.35
N ALA A 27 -1.46 16.62 6.22
CA ALA A 27 -1.81 15.21 6.14
C ALA A 27 -2.37 14.88 4.74
N MET A 28 -2.19 13.64 4.31
CA MET A 28 -2.68 13.19 3.00
C MET A 28 -4.19 13.47 2.88
N PRO A 29 -4.67 13.86 1.68
CA PRO A 29 -6.09 14.12 1.45
C PRO A 29 -6.96 12.93 1.89
N PRO A 30 -8.15 13.14 2.48
CA PRO A 30 -8.98 12.05 3.02
C PRO A 30 -9.25 10.92 2.02
N ALA A 31 -9.39 11.25 0.74
CA ALA A 31 -9.65 10.29 -0.33
C ALA A 31 -8.51 9.28 -0.55
N VAL A 32 -7.27 9.59 -0.13
CA VAL A 32 -6.14 8.64 -0.15
C VAL A 32 -6.42 7.43 0.75
N TYR A 33 -7.18 7.61 1.83
CA TYR A 33 -7.49 6.54 2.78
C TYR A 33 -8.81 5.82 2.49
N THR A 34 -9.68 6.38 1.65
CA THR A 34 -11.06 5.89 1.48
C THR A 34 -11.44 5.57 0.04
N SER A 35 -10.63 5.97 -0.95
CA SER A 35 -10.93 5.74 -2.36
C SER A 35 -10.45 4.37 -2.81
N ASP A 36 -11.37 3.51 -3.25
CA ASP A 36 -11.06 2.22 -3.87
C ASP A 36 -10.13 2.38 -5.09
N ALA A 37 -10.38 3.38 -5.94
CA ALA A 37 -9.53 3.64 -7.10
C ALA A 37 -8.08 4.02 -6.75
N PHE A 38 -7.86 4.64 -5.57
CA PHE A 38 -6.52 4.94 -5.10
C PHE A 38 -5.86 3.68 -4.53
N HIS A 39 -6.63 2.90 -3.77
CA HIS A 39 -6.18 1.61 -3.24
C HIS A 39 -5.72 0.66 -4.37
N ASP A 40 -6.51 0.53 -5.44
CA ASP A 40 -6.14 -0.29 -6.60
C ASP A 40 -4.85 0.20 -7.26
N ALA A 41 -4.71 1.52 -7.43
CA ALA A 41 -3.50 2.11 -7.98
C ALA A 41 -2.27 1.86 -7.08
N GLU A 42 -2.43 1.93 -5.76
CA GLU A 42 -1.38 1.65 -4.78
C GLU A 42 -0.97 0.17 -4.82
N LEU A 43 -1.94 -0.75 -4.93
CA LEU A 43 -1.67 -2.18 -5.10
C LEU A 43 -0.83 -2.46 -6.36
N GLU A 44 -1.19 -1.89 -7.51
CA GLU A 44 -0.48 -2.11 -8.78
C GLU A 44 0.91 -1.46 -8.84
N SER A 45 1.06 -0.27 -8.24
CA SER A 45 2.27 0.54 -8.40
C SER A 45 3.30 0.33 -7.29
N VAL A 46 2.85 0.04 -6.07
CA VAL A 46 3.72 -0.09 -4.89
C VAL A 46 3.72 -1.53 -4.40
N PHE A 47 2.57 -2.08 -3.99
CA PHE A 47 2.56 -3.34 -3.25
C PHE A 47 2.95 -4.56 -4.10
N LYS A 48 2.54 -4.63 -5.36
CA LYS A 48 2.96 -5.74 -6.26
C LYS A 48 4.43 -5.67 -6.68
N LYS A 49 5.14 -4.59 -6.37
CA LYS A 49 6.51 -4.31 -6.85
C LYS A 49 7.52 -4.11 -5.72
N SER A 50 7.11 -4.30 -4.47
CA SER A 50 7.94 -4.05 -3.29
C SER A 50 8.28 -5.33 -2.55
N TRP A 51 9.35 -5.28 -1.73
CA TRP A 51 9.69 -6.37 -0.81
C TRP A 51 8.92 -6.24 0.50
N PHE A 52 8.35 -7.35 0.97
CA PHE A 52 7.58 -7.41 2.22
C PHE A 52 8.21 -8.36 3.22
N CYS A 53 8.24 -7.93 4.48
CA CYS A 53 8.62 -8.79 5.58
C CYS A 53 7.45 -9.72 5.91
N VAL A 54 7.60 -11.01 5.60
CA VAL A 54 6.58 -12.06 5.81
C VAL A 54 6.71 -12.77 7.17
N GLY A 55 7.73 -12.45 7.96
CA GLY A 55 7.94 -13.03 9.28
C GLY A 55 9.40 -13.06 9.71
N ARG A 56 9.65 -13.63 10.90
CA ARG A 56 11.00 -13.83 11.43
C ARG A 56 11.55 -15.17 10.96
N ALA A 57 12.83 -15.23 10.65
CA ALA A 57 13.51 -16.48 10.29
C ALA A 57 13.37 -17.58 11.35
N SER A 58 13.22 -17.22 12.63
CA SER A 58 12.99 -18.18 13.72
C SER A 58 11.66 -18.93 13.65
N ALA A 59 10.66 -18.41 12.92
CA ALA A 59 9.39 -19.11 12.67
C ALA A 59 9.53 -20.23 11.62
N LEU A 60 10.65 -20.24 10.89
CA LEU A 60 11.01 -21.22 9.88
C LEU A 60 12.33 -21.85 10.31
N ALA A 61 12.38 -22.57 11.44
CA ALA A 61 13.64 -23.04 12.02
C ALA A 61 14.07 -24.39 11.42
N LYS A 62 13.11 -25.24 11.06
CA LYS A 62 13.30 -26.61 10.60
C LYS A 62 12.83 -26.77 9.15
N ILE A 63 13.42 -27.72 8.45
CA ILE A 63 12.98 -28.14 7.13
C ILE A 63 11.51 -28.55 7.20
N GLY A 64 10.70 -28.05 6.26
CA GLY A 64 9.26 -28.26 6.22
C GLY A 64 8.44 -27.24 7.01
N ASP A 65 9.06 -26.40 7.86
CA ASP A 65 8.36 -25.29 8.48
C ASP A 65 7.89 -24.32 7.39
N TYR A 66 6.67 -23.82 7.52
CA TYR A 66 6.11 -22.85 6.60
C TYR A 66 5.30 -21.79 7.33
N VAL A 67 5.16 -20.63 6.69
CA VAL A 67 4.21 -19.58 7.07
C VAL A 67 3.34 -19.25 5.88
N THR A 68 2.13 -18.77 6.17
CA THR A 68 1.22 -18.25 5.14
C THR A 68 0.87 -16.81 5.48
N CYS A 69 0.64 -16.01 4.45
CA CYS A 69 0.12 -14.67 4.59
C CYS A 69 -0.68 -14.29 3.35
N GLU A 70 -1.53 -13.28 3.48
CA GLU A 70 -2.16 -12.62 2.35
C GLU A 70 -1.48 -11.27 2.14
N LEU A 71 -1.04 -11.01 0.91
CA LEU A 71 -0.37 -9.77 0.55
C LEU A 71 -0.90 -9.29 -0.81
N ALA A 72 -1.34 -8.03 -0.87
CA ALA A 72 -1.88 -7.41 -2.08
C ALA A 72 -2.98 -8.26 -2.76
N GLY A 73 -3.86 -8.88 -1.95
CA GLY A 73 -4.94 -9.76 -2.40
C GLY A 73 -4.45 -11.11 -2.95
N GLN A 74 -3.21 -11.50 -2.67
CA GLN A 74 -2.64 -12.78 -3.10
C GLN A 74 -2.29 -13.64 -1.88
N PRO A 75 -2.76 -14.90 -1.80
CA PRO A 75 -2.33 -15.84 -0.78
C PRO A 75 -0.91 -16.34 -1.09
N ILE A 76 -0.02 -16.25 -0.11
CA ILE A 76 1.40 -16.62 -0.22
C ILE A 76 1.72 -17.70 0.81
N ILE A 77 2.50 -18.70 0.39
CA ILE A 77 3.19 -19.65 1.26
C ILE A 77 4.70 -19.44 1.17
N VAL A 78 5.36 -19.40 2.32
CA VAL A 78 6.82 -19.38 2.43
C VAL A 78 7.23 -20.64 3.16
N LEU A 79 7.96 -21.52 2.46
CA LEU A 79 8.36 -22.85 2.93
C LEU A 79 9.88 -22.91 3.08
N ARG A 80 10.38 -23.46 4.19
CA ARG A 80 11.78 -23.87 4.30
C ARG A 80 11.96 -25.24 3.65
N ASP A 81 12.50 -25.23 2.44
CA ASP A 81 12.73 -26.43 1.64
C ASP A 81 13.89 -27.29 2.17
N LYS A 82 15.00 -26.67 2.60
CA LYS A 82 16.23 -27.34 3.06
C LYS A 82 16.91 -26.58 4.18
#